data_AF-A0AAD7ZRS8-F1
#
_entry.id   AF-A0AAD7ZRS8-F1
#
_cell.length_a   1.000
_cell.length_b   1.000
_cell.length_c   1.000
_cell.angle_alpha   90.00
_cell.angle_beta   90.00
_cell.angle_gamma   90.00
#
_symmetry.space_group_name_H-M   'P 1'
#
loop_
_entity.id
_entity.type
_entity.pdbx_description
1 polymer ?
#
loop_
_entity_poly.entity_id
_entity_poly.type
_entity_poly.pdbx_seq_one_letter_code
_entity_poly.pdbx_strand_id
1 'polypeptide(L)'
;MASSIASDIIFKDLCHLCDKISVSSRDKKGEYLKKFINSFREFTRKKKGENPTVDDSFFPVLRLLLPQLDRERGAYGVKEHNLAKIYIRILGLPKEGQDALKLLNFRAPKTAGNLAGDFGEVAFYILKNRCPTGGTLNVLQVNEHLDNIALKHADHDPSKENYYSFSTVSYEECIWI
;
A
#
# COMPACT_ATOMS: atom_id res chain seq x y z
N MET A 1 -23.71 8.18 9.38
CA MET A 1 -22.97 6.97 8.94
C MET A 1 -22.18 6.47 10.14
N ALA A 2 -22.12 5.15 10.36
CA ALA A 2 -21.28 4.60 11.41
C ALA A 2 -19.81 4.96 11.12
N SER A 3 -19.10 5.49 12.11
CA SER A 3 -17.65 5.69 12.01
C SER A 3 -16.98 4.32 11.98
N SER A 4 -16.12 4.05 10.99
CA SER A 4 -15.35 2.81 10.93
C SER A 4 -14.09 2.91 11.78
N ILE A 5 -13.78 1.88 12.56
CA ILE A 5 -12.55 1.82 13.35
C ILE A 5 -11.29 1.88 12.49
N ALA A 6 -11.39 1.58 11.19
CA ALA A 6 -10.30 1.68 10.24
C ALA A 6 -9.75 3.13 10.10
N SER A 7 -10.54 4.16 10.42
CA SER A 7 -10.05 5.54 10.40
C SER A 7 -9.12 5.88 11.58
N ASP A 8 -9.15 5.07 12.64
CA ASP A 8 -8.28 5.24 13.81
C ASP A 8 -6.94 4.47 13.69
N ILE A 9 -6.76 3.68 12.63
CA ILE A 9 -5.58 2.81 12.46
C ILE A 9 -4.67 3.42 11.41
N ILE A 10 -3.48 3.84 11.80
CA ILE A 10 -2.48 4.38 10.88
C ILE A 10 -1.94 3.25 10.00
N PHE A 11 -1.94 3.44 8.69
CA PHE A 11 -1.53 2.41 7.73
C PHE A 11 -0.03 2.07 7.87
N LYS A 12 0.80 3.04 8.22
CA LYS A 12 2.21 2.83 8.55
C LYS A 12 2.44 1.72 9.59
N ASP A 13 1.57 1.56 10.59
CA ASP A 13 1.70 0.48 11.58
C ASP A 13 1.47 -0.90 10.96
N LEU A 14 0.60 -0.98 9.95
CA LEU A 14 0.37 -2.19 9.17
C LEU A 14 1.58 -2.49 8.27
N CYS A 15 2.17 -1.49 7.63
CA CYS A 15 3.40 -1.64 6.84
C CYS A 15 4.56 -2.17 7.71
N HIS A 16 4.77 -1.59 8.89
CA HIS A 16 5.78 -2.06 9.84
C HIS A 16 5.56 -3.51 10.28
N LEU A 17 4.30 -3.92 10.45
CA LEU A 17 3.98 -5.33 10.72
C LEU A 17 4.40 -6.22 9.55
N CYS A 18 4.08 -5.82 8.32
CA CYS A 18 4.45 -6.55 7.11
C CYS A 18 5.97 -6.66 6.94
N ASP A 19 6.71 -5.56 7.14
CA ASP A 19 8.18 -5.53 7.14
C ASP A 19 8.75 -6.50 8.17
N LYS A 20 8.21 -6.46 9.40
CA LYS A 20 8.65 -7.34 10.47
C LYS A 20 8.38 -8.81 10.13
N ILE A 21 7.21 -9.13 9.59
CA ILE A 21 6.82 -10.49 9.22
C ILE A 21 7.64 -11.00 8.03
N SER A 22 7.94 -10.17 7.04
CA SER A 22 8.60 -10.59 5.80
C SER A 22 9.98 -11.20 6.08
N VAL A 23 10.77 -10.55 6.94
CA VAL A 23 12.14 -10.95 7.32
C VAL A 23 12.23 -11.94 8.48
N SER A 24 11.10 -12.28 9.13
CA SER A 24 11.10 -13.14 10.31
C SER A 24 11.12 -14.63 9.99
N SER A 25 11.59 -15.45 10.93
CA SER A 25 11.49 -16.92 10.86
C SER A 25 10.04 -17.38 10.95
N ARG A 26 9.73 -18.56 10.39
CA ARG A 26 8.36 -19.10 10.26
C ARG A 26 7.61 -19.17 11.59
N ASP A 27 8.29 -19.55 12.67
CA ASP A 27 7.75 -19.60 14.04
C ASP A 27 7.35 -18.21 14.55
N LYS A 28 8.14 -17.18 14.22
CA LYS A 28 7.89 -15.79 14.63
C LYS A 28 6.80 -15.09 13.83
N LYS A 29 6.62 -15.43 12.55
CA LYS A 29 5.57 -14.82 11.70
C LYS A 29 4.18 -14.97 12.31
N GLY A 30 3.84 -16.19 12.75
CA GLY A 30 2.56 -16.47 13.41
C GLY A 30 2.42 -15.73 14.75
N GLU A 31 3.51 -15.61 15.52
CA GLU A 31 3.52 -14.89 16.79
C GLU A 31 3.21 -13.40 16.59
N TYR A 32 3.84 -12.73 15.63
CA TYR A 32 3.60 -11.31 15.36
C TYR A 32 2.19 -11.03 14.86
N LEU A 33 1.69 -11.84 13.93
CA LEU A 33 0.32 -11.69 13.44
C LEU A 33 -0.71 -11.91 14.55
N LYS A 34 -0.50 -12.93 15.41
CA LYS A 34 -1.38 -13.18 16.56
C LYS A 34 -1.37 -12.02 17.55
N LYS A 35 -0.20 -11.45 17.84
CA LYS A 35 -0.09 -10.25 18.70
C LYS A 35 -0.88 -9.08 18.12
N PHE A 36 -0.70 -8.79 16.83
CA PHE A 36 -1.43 -7.71 16.16
C PHE A 36 -2.96 -7.91 16.21
N ILE A 37 -3.46 -9.11 15.89
CA ILE A 37 -4.89 -9.41 15.93
C ILE A 37 -5.45 -9.26 17.36
N ASN A 38 -4.70 -9.70 18.37
CA ASN A 38 -5.12 -9.55 19.77
C ASN A 38 -5.19 -8.07 20.16
N SER A 39 -4.17 -7.27 19.82
CA SER A 39 -4.18 -5.82 20.06
C SER A 39 -5.33 -5.12 19.35
N PHE A 40 -5.64 -5.49 18.09
CA PHE A 40 -6.81 -4.97 17.37
C PHE A 40 -8.12 -5.29 18.11
N ARG A 41 -8.30 -6.53 18.59
CA ARG A 41 -9.50 -6.94 19.35
C ARG A 41 -9.66 -6.19 20.67
N GLU A 42 -8.56 -5.91 21.36
CA GLU A 42 -8.60 -5.13 22.61
C GLU A 42 -8.94 -3.67 22.34
N PHE A 43 -8.31 -3.09 21.31
CA PHE A 43 -8.57 -1.72 20.85
C PHE A 43 -10.03 -1.52 20.45
N THR A 44 -10.57 -2.43 19.62
CA THR A 44 -11.97 -2.40 19.17
C THR A 44 -12.96 -2.58 20.30
N ARG A 45 -12.71 -3.48 21.26
CA ARG A 45 -13.53 -3.64 22.46
C ARG A 45 -13.62 -2.34 23.27
N LYS A 46 -12.50 -1.63 23.44
CA LYS A 46 -12.48 -0.33 24.13
C LYS A 46 -13.31 0.71 23.38
N LYS A 47 -13.09 0.86 22.07
CA LYS A 47 -13.82 1.80 21.22
C LYS A 47 -15.32 1.52 21.18
N LYS A 48 -15.75 0.26 21.15
CA LYS A 48 -17.18 -0.11 21.24
C LYS A 48 -17.81 0.24 22.59
N GLY A 49 -17.03 0.19 23.67
CA GLY A 49 -17.49 0.67 24.99
C GLY A 49 -17.77 2.18 25.00
N GLU A 50 -17.03 2.96 24.21
CA GLU A 50 -17.20 4.41 24.07
C GLU A 50 -18.29 4.77 23.05
N ASN A 51 -18.37 4.05 21.93
CA ASN A 51 -19.39 4.20 20.89
C ASN A 51 -19.92 2.83 20.45
N PRO A 52 -21.09 2.39 20.95
CA PRO A 52 -21.67 1.09 20.60
C PRO A 52 -22.02 0.89 19.12
N THR A 53 -22.11 1.97 18.35
CA THR A 53 -22.49 1.95 16.93
C THR A 53 -21.30 1.98 15.97
N VAL A 54 -20.06 2.03 16.49
CA VAL A 54 -18.84 1.99 15.68
C VAL A 54 -18.77 0.67 14.91
N ASP A 55 -18.43 0.73 13.62
CA ASP A 55 -18.09 -0.46 12.85
C ASP A 55 -16.68 -0.91 13.25
N ASP A 56 -16.61 -2.03 13.95
CA ASP A 56 -15.39 -2.62 14.50
C ASP A 56 -14.85 -3.79 13.67
N SER A 57 -15.32 -3.93 12.42
CA SER A 57 -14.90 -5.00 11.53
C SER A 57 -13.39 -5.01 11.31
N PHE A 58 -12.79 -6.21 11.34
CA PHE A 58 -11.38 -6.42 10.96
C PHE A 58 -11.18 -6.46 9.44
N PHE A 59 -12.27 -6.49 8.66
CA PHE A 59 -12.22 -6.65 7.21
C PHE A 59 -11.36 -5.60 6.48
N PRO A 60 -11.42 -4.29 6.79
CA PRO A 60 -10.58 -3.28 6.13
C PRO A 60 -9.07 -3.51 6.29
N VAL A 61 -8.66 -4.15 7.38
CA VAL A 61 -7.25 -4.55 7.61
C VAL A 61 -6.96 -5.88 6.91
N LEU A 62 -7.87 -6.86 7.04
CA LEU A 62 -7.69 -8.19 6.48
C LEU A 62 -7.54 -8.20 4.96
N ARG A 63 -8.32 -7.36 4.25
CA ARG A 63 -8.24 -7.24 2.78
C ARG A 63 -6.90 -6.67 2.30
N LEU A 64 -6.21 -5.87 3.12
CA LEU A 64 -4.85 -5.38 2.83
C LEU A 64 -3.79 -6.44 3.13
N LEU A 65 -3.99 -7.27 4.16
CA LEU A 65 -3.08 -8.38 4.50
C LEU A 65 -3.18 -9.58 3.54
N LEU A 66 -4.37 -9.81 2.98
CA LEU A 66 -4.67 -10.93 2.09
C LEU A 66 -5.35 -10.43 0.81
N PRO A 67 -4.68 -9.57 0.01
CA PRO A 67 -5.28 -8.91 -1.15
C PRO A 67 -5.79 -9.90 -2.21
N GLN A 68 -5.17 -11.07 -2.33
CA GLN A 68 -5.60 -12.15 -3.23
C GLN A 68 -6.95 -12.78 -2.86
N LEU A 69 -7.45 -12.53 -1.65
CA LEU A 69 -8.74 -13.01 -1.17
C LEU A 69 -9.81 -11.92 -1.18
N ASP A 70 -9.47 -10.69 -1.57
CA ASP A 70 -10.44 -9.61 -1.75
C ASP A 70 -11.30 -9.89 -2.99
N ARG A 71 -12.60 -10.07 -2.76
CA ARG A 71 -13.60 -10.30 -3.81
C ARG A 71 -14.51 -9.10 -4.04
N GLU A 72 -14.48 -8.12 -3.15
CA GLU A 72 -15.31 -6.91 -3.25
C GLU A 72 -14.65 -5.91 -4.20
N ARG A 73 -13.31 -5.85 -4.20
CA ARG A 73 -12.57 -4.98 -5.10
C ARG A 73 -12.38 -5.63 -6.46
N GLY A 74 -12.77 -4.90 -7.51
CA GLY A 74 -12.44 -5.25 -8.89
C GLY A 74 -10.94 -5.12 -9.19
N ALA A 75 -10.54 -5.46 -10.42
CA ALA A 75 -9.16 -5.29 -10.85
C ALA A 75 -8.76 -3.80 -10.84
N TYR A 76 -7.49 -3.52 -10.50
CA TYR A 76 -6.96 -2.15 -10.55
C TYR A 76 -6.60 -1.69 -11.96
N GLY A 77 -6.36 -2.62 -12.89
CA GLY A 77 -5.87 -2.29 -14.24
C GLY A 77 -4.47 -1.69 -14.28
N VAL A 78 -3.72 -1.73 -13.17
CA VAL A 78 -2.37 -1.16 -13.06
C VAL A 78 -1.33 -2.24 -13.36
N LYS A 79 -0.48 -1.97 -14.36
CA LYS A 79 0.71 -2.78 -14.67
C LYS A 79 1.97 -2.03 -14.22
N GLU A 80 3.02 -2.76 -13.86
CA GLU A 80 4.28 -2.20 -13.33
C GLU A 80 4.87 -1.14 -14.28
N HIS A 81 4.81 -1.37 -15.60
CA HIS A 81 5.30 -0.42 -16.59
C HIS A 81 4.53 0.91 -16.60
N ASN A 82 3.21 0.88 -16.39
CA ASN A 82 2.42 2.11 -16.29
C ASN A 82 2.66 2.80 -14.95
N LEU A 83 2.81 2.04 -13.88
CA LEU A 83 3.15 2.56 -12.56
C LEU A 83 4.53 3.24 -12.56
N ALA A 84 5.52 2.67 -13.27
CA ALA A 84 6.82 3.30 -13.51
C ALA A 84 6.70 4.69 -14.16
N LYS A 85 5.87 4.82 -15.20
CA LYS A 85 5.62 6.12 -15.88
C LYS A 85 4.99 7.14 -14.93
N ILE A 86 4.04 6.69 -14.10
CA ILE A 86 3.40 7.54 -13.10
C ILE A 86 4.44 8.04 -12.09
N TYR A 87 5.29 7.16 -11.53
CA TYR A 87 6.34 7.57 -10.60
C TYR A 87 7.35 8.53 -11.24
N ILE A 88 7.81 8.26 -12.47
CA ILE A 88 8.71 9.15 -13.20
C ILE A 88 8.11 10.56 -13.32
N ARG A 89 6.81 10.64 -13.65
CA ARG A 89 6.13 11.92 -13.81
C ARG A 89 5.92 12.66 -12.49
N ILE A 90 5.42 11.98 -11.45
CA ILE A 90 5.11 12.59 -10.15
C ILE A 90 6.40 13.04 -9.44
N LEU A 91 7.48 12.27 -9.56
CA LEU A 91 8.77 12.59 -8.95
C LEU A 91 9.63 13.53 -9.81
N GLY A 92 9.18 13.88 -11.02
CA GLY A 92 9.95 14.70 -11.95
C GLY A 92 11.29 14.08 -12.37
N LEU A 93 11.37 12.76 -12.48
CA LEU A 93 12.61 12.07 -12.84
C LEU A 93 12.97 12.39 -14.31
N PRO A 94 14.24 12.68 -14.62
CA PRO A 94 14.69 12.77 -16.01
C PRO A 94 14.43 11.45 -16.72
N LYS A 95 13.79 11.50 -17.91
CA LYS A 95 13.37 10.29 -18.65
C LYS A 95 14.52 9.32 -18.94
N GLU A 96 15.69 9.87 -19.26
CA GLU A 96 16.93 9.11 -19.51
C GLU A 96 17.81 8.98 -18.25
N GLY A 97 17.31 9.40 -17.09
CA GLY A 97 18.02 9.30 -15.82
C GLY A 97 18.05 7.87 -15.29
N GLN A 98 19.06 7.55 -14.49
CA GLN A 98 19.26 6.20 -13.95
C GLN A 98 18.03 5.66 -13.18
N ASP A 99 17.38 6.49 -12.36
CA ASP A 99 16.19 6.08 -11.60
C ASP A 99 14.99 5.78 -12.51
N ALA A 100 14.76 6.60 -13.54
CA ALA A 100 13.69 6.37 -14.50
C ALA A 100 13.92 5.09 -15.31
N LEU A 101 15.16 4.87 -15.78
CA LEU A 101 15.53 3.65 -16.48
C LEU A 101 15.41 2.41 -15.59
N LYS A 102 15.72 2.51 -14.29
CA LYS A 102 15.51 1.44 -13.30
C LYS A 102 14.04 1.07 -13.15
N LEU A 103 13.15 2.06 -13.01
CA LEU A 103 11.70 1.80 -12.91
C LEU A 103 11.15 1.15 -14.18
N LEU A 104 11.53 1.67 -15.36
CA LEU A 104 11.03 1.17 -16.65
C LEU A 104 11.57 -0.23 -16.98
N ASN A 105 12.81 -0.50 -16.60
CA ASN A 105 13.51 -1.75 -16.90
C ASN A 105 13.80 -2.57 -15.64
N PHE A 106 12.87 -2.59 -14.68
CA PHE A 106 13.08 -3.21 -13.35
C PHE A 106 13.42 -4.71 -13.42
N ARG A 107 13.10 -5.39 -14.51
CA ARG A 107 13.45 -6.81 -14.72
C ARG A 107 14.87 -7.03 -15.24
N ALA A 108 15.55 -6.00 -15.75
CA ALA A 108 16.87 -6.13 -16.34
C ALA A 108 17.96 -6.04 -15.26
N PRO A 109 18.75 -7.11 -15.02
CA PRO A 109 19.81 -7.10 -13.99
C PRO A 109 20.86 -6.02 -14.24
N LYS A 110 21.14 -5.71 -15.51
CA LYS A 110 22.07 -4.64 -15.91
C LYS A 110 21.64 -3.25 -15.39
N THR A 111 20.36 -3.05 -15.14
CA THR A 111 19.80 -1.75 -14.73
C THR A 111 19.38 -1.76 -13.26
N ALA A 112 18.63 -2.78 -12.83
CA ALA A 112 18.10 -2.88 -11.46
C ALA A 112 19.04 -3.60 -10.47
N GLY A 113 20.13 -4.23 -10.95
CA GLY A 113 21.10 -4.91 -10.11
C GLY A 113 20.46 -6.05 -9.30
N ASN A 114 20.74 -6.08 -8.00
CA ASN A 114 20.26 -7.12 -7.08
C ASN A 114 18.75 -7.06 -6.81
N LEU A 115 18.08 -5.96 -7.19
CA LEU A 115 16.62 -5.79 -7.04
C LEU A 115 15.86 -6.20 -8.31
N ALA A 116 16.56 -6.74 -9.32
CA ALA A 116 15.95 -7.04 -10.60
C ALA A 116 14.82 -8.08 -10.49
N GLY A 117 13.66 -7.74 -11.06
CA GLY A 117 12.47 -8.59 -11.03
C GLY A 117 11.46 -8.26 -9.93
N ASP A 118 11.83 -7.45 -8.94
CA ASP A 118 10.92 -6.95 -7.91
C ASP A 118 10.67 -5.45 -8.10
N PHE A 119 9.49 -5.10 -8.62
CA PHE A 119 9.15 -3.71 -8.87
C PHE A 119 8.99 -2.91 -7.57
N GLY A 120 8.44 -3.52 -6.52
CA GLY A 120 8.18 -2.85 -5.25
C GLY A 120 9.47 -2.42 -4.57
N GLU A 121 10.46 -3.32 -4.52
CA GLU A 121 11.80 -3.03 -4.00
C GLU A 121 12.54 -1.96 -4.82
N VAL A 122 12.45 -2.02 -6.16
CA VAL A 122 13.04 -0.98 -7.02
C VAL A 122 12.39 0.38 -6.77
N ALA A 123 11.06 0.43 -6.69
CA ALA A 123 10.32 1.67 -6.42
C ALA A 123 10.68 2.23 -5.04
N PHE A 124 10.73 1.39 -4.00
CA PHE A 124 11.14 1.79 -2.66
C PHE A 124 12.51 2.43 -2.62
N TYR A 125 13.51 1.79 -3.25
CA TYR A 125 14.87 2.30 -3.23
C TYR A 125 14.98 3.70 -3.85
N ILE A 126 14.13 4.00 -4.84
CA ILE A 126 14.08 5.31 -5.48
C ILE A 126 13.29 6.31 -4.61
N LEU A 127 12.15 5.88 -4.08
CA LEU A 127 11.24 6.72 -3.31
C LEU A 127 11.85 7.13 -1.96
N LYS A 128 12.58 6.26 -1.27
CA LYS A 128 13.19 6.55 0.05
C LYS A 128 14.17 7.73 0.03
N ASN A 129 14.78 8.01 -1.12
CA ASN A 129 15.73 9.11 -1.28
C ASN A 129 15.04 10.43 -1.66
N ARG A 130 13.72 10.41 -1.93
CA ARG A 130 12.98 11.51 -2.56
C ARG A 130 11.73 11.92 -1.80
N CYS A 131 11.11 11.00 -1.06
CA CYS A 131 9.91 11.24 -0.28
C CYS A 131 10.26 11.35 1.21
N PRO A 132 9.56 12.22 1.96
CA PRO A 132 9.74 12.32 3.40
C PRO A 132 9.28 11.05 4.11
N THR A 133 9.84 10.82 5.31
CA THR A 133 9.38 9.80 6.25
C THR A 133 8.05 10.22 6.89
N GLY A 134 7.25 9.24 7.31
CA GLY A 134 6.06 9.50 8.14
C GLY A 134 4.76 9.63 7.35
N GLY A 135 4.32 8.53 6.72
CA GLY A 135 2.98 8.39 6.18
C GLY A 135 1.90 8.69 7.23
N THR A 136 0.87 9.42 6.81
CA THR A 136 -0.24 9.87 7.69
C THR A 136 -1.57 9.23 7.33
N LEU A 137 -1.59 8.38 6.29
CA LEU A 137 -2.82 7.73 5.85
C LEU A 137 -3.26 6.70 6.89
N ASN A 138 -4.56 6.67 7.15
CA ASN A 138 -5.17 5.58 7.90
C ASN A 138 -5.66 4.47 6.97
N VAL A 139 -5.97 3.31 7.53
CA VAL A 139 -6.43 2.12 6.79
C VAL A 139 -7.71 2.42 5.99
N LEU A 140 -8.60 3.26 6.49
CA LEU A 140 -9.79 3.67 5.75
C LEU A 140 -9.42 4.42 4.47
N GLN A 141 -8.59 5.46 4.57
CA GLN A 141 -8.16 6.28 3.43
C GLN A 141 -7.43 5.45 2.37
N VAL A 142 -6.57 4.53 2.78
CA VAL A 142 -5.88 3.62 1.84
C VAL A 142 -6.89 2.75 1.08
N ASN A 143 -7.86 2.16 1.79
CA ASN A 143 -8.91 1.39 1.14
C ASN A 143 -9.76 2.24 0.20
N GLU A 144 -10.14 3.46 0.60
CA GLU A 144 -10.89 4.39 -0.26
C GLU A 144 -10.11 4.76 -1.52
N HIS A 145 -8.80 5.00 -1.42
CA HIS A 145 -7.96 5.24 -2.57
C HIS A 145 -7.95 4.03 -3.51
N LEU A 146 -7.71 2.82 -2.99
CA LEU A 146 -7.69 1.58 -3.77
C LEU A 146 -9.05 1.27 -4.40
N ASP A 147 -10.15 1.51 -3.70
CA ASP A 147 -11.51 1.37 -4.24
C ASP A 147 -11.72 2.35 -5.41
N ASN A 148 -11.27 3.59 -5.28
CA ASN A 148 -11.32 4.57 -6.37
C ASN A 148 -10.47 4.18 -7.59
N ILE A 149 -9.31 3.52 -7.39
CA ILE A 149 -8.49 2.97 -8.48
C ILE A 149 -9.31 1.92 -9.25
N ALA A 150 -9.88 0.96 -8.52
CA ALA A 150 -10.63 -0.15 -9.11
C ALA A 150 -11.93 0.32 -9.82
N LEU A 151 -12.67 1.24 -9.20
CA LEU A 151 -13.88 1.82 -9.80
C LEU A 151 -13.58 2.54 -11.13
N LYS A 152 -12.56 3.39 -11.15
CA LYS A 152 -12.14 4.09 -12.38
C LYS A 152 -11.67 3.15 -13.47
N HIS A 153 -11.10 2.00 -13.11
CA HIS A 153 -10.74 0.98 -14.08
C HIS A 153 -11.97 0.31 -14.68
N ALA A 154 -12.97 -0.02 -13.86
CA ALA A 154 -14.22 -0.64 -14.30
C ALA A 154 -15.05 0.28 -15.23
N ASP A 155 -15.00 1.59 -15.00
CA ASP A 155 -15.77 2.58 -15.78
C ASP A 155 -15.21 2.85 -17.20
N HIS A 156 -14.12 2.20 -17.63
CA HIS A 156 -13.57 2.28 -18.99
C HIS A 156 -13.42 3.73 -19.54
N ASP A 157 -12.71 4.61 -18.83
CA ASP A 157 -12.19 5.86 -19.44
C ASP A 157 -10.71 5.68 -19.87
N PRO A 158 -10.44 5.15 -21.09
CA PRO A 158 -9.08 5.01 -21.62
C PRO A 158 -8.42 6.37 -21.94
N SER A 159 -9.15 7.49 -21.88
CA SER A 159 -8.65 8.82 -22.23
C SER A 159 -8.06 9.60 -21.05
N LYS A 160 -8.19 9.07 -19.83
CA LYS A 160 -7.56 9.62 -18.64
C LYS A 160 -6.52 8.63 -18.15
N GLU A 161 -5.26 8.86 -18.49
CA GLU A 161 -4.16 8.38 -17.63
C GLU A 161 -4.55 8.75 -16.20
N ASN A 162 -4.88 7.75 -15.39
CA ASN A 162 -5.33 7.95 -14.04
C ASN A 162 -4.18 8.59 -13.26
N TYR A 163 -4.15 9.92 -13.24
CA TYR A 163 -3.21 10.70 -12.47
C TYR A 163 -3.60 10.59 -11.01
N TYR A 164 -3.13 9.53 -10.38
CA TYR A 164 -3.30 9.31 -8.96
C TYR A 164 -2.50 10.36 -8.19
N SER A 165 -3.16 10.99 -7.22
CA SER A 165 -2.54 11.85 -6.22
C SER A 165 -1.75 10.99 -5.22
N PHE A 166 -0.62 10.43 -5.66
CA PHE A 166 0.34 9.75 -4.77
C PHE A 166 1.15 10.74 -3.90
N SER A 167 0.87 12.04 -3.97
CA SER A 167 1.64 13.07 -3.25
C SER A 167 1.56 12.98 -1.73
N THR A 168 0.69 12.13 -1.17
CA THR A 168 0.50 11.96 0.28
C THR A 168 0.92 10.58 0.79
N VAL A 169 1.34 9.66 -0.08
CA VAL A 169 1.80 8.33 0.31
C VAL A 169 3.31 8.40 0.59
N SER A 170 3.73 7.96 1.78
CA SER A 170 5.16 7.87 2.09
C SER A 170 5.80 6.68 1.37
N TYR A 171 7.11 6.75 1.14
CA TYR A 171 7.81 5.68 0.42
C TYR A 171 7.77 4.32 1.14
N GLU A 172 7.62 4.33 2.47
CA GLU A 172 7.50 3.13 3.33
C GLU A 172 6.18 2.40 3.07
N GLU A 173 5.13 3.16 2.72
CA GLU A 173 3.80 2.63 2.41
C GLU A 173 3.72 2.12 0.97
N CYS A 174 4.48 2.73 0.04
CA CYS A 174 4.47 2.38 -1.39
C CYS A 174 4.92 0.95 -1.71
N ILE A 175 5.69 0.26 -0.86
CA ILE A 175 5.99 -1.18 -1.07
C ILE A 175 4.73 -2.02 -0.87
N TRP A 176 3.93 -1.64 0.12
CA TRP A 176 2.84 -2.46 0.66
C TRP A 176 1.47 -2.11 0.07
N ILE A 177 1.40 -1.08 -0.79
CA ILE A 177 0.24 -0.66 -1.58
C ILE A 177 0.34 -1.25 -2.99
#